data_AF-A0A960AXD4-F1
#
_entry.id   AF-A0A960AXD4-F1
#
_cell.length_a   1.000
_cell.length_b   1.000
_cell.length_c   1.000
_cell.angle_alpha   90.00
_cell.angle_beta   90.00
_cell.angle_gamma   90.00
#
_symmetry.space_group_name_H-M   'P 1'
#
loop_
_entity.id
_entity.type
_entity.pdbx_description
1 polymer ?
#
loop_
_entity_poly.entity_id
_entity_poly.type
_entity_poly.pdbx_seq_one_letter_code
_entity_poly.pdbx_strand_id
1 'polypeptide(L)'
;NLFEPAYRDTVIDDSGREVGIADCLVPQQGPNYALAKRLQRWRAIVARDGGQLVSLNVAPATRTRSVVKNRALAAAYAGAGQFGIEVFAPSTANTLMAALLVRDLRDPQSASNPAAALHNPMDLFADAANHGGIWRAAYEPRSVLSLAAVLGLFVRNA
;
A
#
# COMPACT_ATOMS: atom_id res chain seq x y z
N ASN A 1 -19.80 -13.93 -7.47
CA ASN A 1 -18.60 -14.11 -8.31
C ASN A 1 -17.43 -14.46 -7.42
N LEU A 2 -16.49 -15.32 -7.86
CA LEU A 2 -15.33 -15.71 -7.05
C LEU A 2 -14.33 -14.55 -6.88
N PHE A 3 -14.31 -13.62 -7.83
CA PHE A 3 -13.46 -12.44 -7.83
C PHE A 3 -14.30 -11.17 -7.85
N GLU A 4 -13.84 -10.17 -7.10
CA GLU A 4 -14.42 -8.83 -7.07
C GLU A 4 -13.44 -7.85 -7.74
N PRO A 5 -13.91 -6.85 -8.49
CA PRO A 5 -13.02 -5.86 -9.10
C PRO A 5 -12.29 -5.05 -8.02
N ALA A 6 -11.03 -4.69 -8.27
CA ALA A 6 -10.24 -3.90 -7.32
C ALA A 6 -10.83 -2.49 -7.09
N TYR A 7 -11.54 -1.96 -8.08
CA TYR A 7 -12.27 -0.70 -8.03
C TYR A 7 -13.68 -0.96 -8.56
N ARG A 8 -14.67 -0.93 -7.67
CA ARG A 8 -16.08 -1.09 -8.04
C ARG A 8 -16.61 0.16 -8.73
N ASP A 9 -16.25 1.30 -8.17
CA ASP A 9 -16.65 2.63 -8.62
C ASP A 9 -15.43 3.57 -8.61
N THR A 10 -15.53 4.61 -9.42
CA THR A 10 -14.67 5.79 -9.39
C THR A 10 -15.47 6.98 -8.84
N VAL A 11 -14.75 7.99 -8.37
CA VAL A 11 -15.35 9.26 -7.94
C VAL A 11 -14.67 10.40 -8.70
N ILE A 12 -15.44 11.46 -8.97
CA ILE A 12 -14.91 12.70 -9.50
C ILE A 12 -14.55 13.58 -8.31
N ASP A 13 -13.28 13.99 -8.20
CA ASP A 13 -12.84 14.93 -7.17
C ASP A 13 -13.27 16.38 -7.51
N ASP A 14 -12.98 17.31 -6.60
CA ASP A 14 -13.32 18.73 -6.74
C ASP A 14 -12.63 19.43 -7.91
N SER A 15 -11.57 18.84 -8.46
CA SER A 15 -10.88 19.31 -9.65
C SER A 15 -11.48 18.80 -10.97
N GLY A 16 -12.43 17.86 -10.90
CA GLY A 16 -12.97 17.16 -12.07
C GLY A 16 -12.17 15.92 -12.49
N ARG A 17 -11.20 15.47 -11.69
CA ARG A 17 -10.41 14.27 -11.99
C ARG A 17 -11.13 13.02 -11.49
N GLU A 18 -11.20 12.00 -12.33
CA GLU A 18 -11.69 10.68 -11.95
C GLU A 18 -10.63 9.90 -11.18
N VAL A 19 -10.98 9.42 -9.98
CA VAL A 19 -10.10 8.67 -9.08
C VAL A 19 -10.76 7.41 -8.53
N GLY A 20 -9.98 6.35 -8.35
CA GLY A 20 -10.43 5.10 -7.74
C GLY A 20 -10.22 5.09 -6.22
N ILE A 21 -11.18 4.55 -5.46
CA ILE A 21 -11.05 4.36 -4.02
C ILE A 21 -10.53 2.95 -3.74
N ALA A 22 -9.27 2.85 -3.30
CA ALA A 22 -8.68 1.58 -2.87
C ALA A 22 -9.03 1.30 -1.40
N ASP A 23 -9.96 0.37 -1.14
CA ASP A 23 -10.18 -0.12 0.23
C ASP A 23 -9.05 -1.05 0.67
N CYS A 24 -8.12 -0.48 1.44
CA CYS A 24 -6.98 -1.18 2.03
C CYS A 24 -7.19 -1.54 3.50
N LEU A 25 -8.43 -1.51 4.01
CA LEU A 25 -8.72 -1.94 5.38
C LEU A 25 -8.59 -3.46 5.50
N VAL A 26 -7.94 -3.89 6.59
CA VAL A 26 -7.79 -5.29 6.97
C VAL A 26 -8.58 -5.52 8.27
N PRO A 27 -9.88 -5.86 8.20
CA PRO A 27 -10.72 -6.02 9.39
C PRO A 27 -10.17 -6.99 10.43
N GLN A 28 -9.40 -8.00 10.00
CA GLN A 28 -8.75 -8.99 10.86
C GLN A 28 -7.75 -8.36 11.84
N GLN A 29 -7.26 -7.15 11.57
CA GLN A 29 -6.39 -6.42 12.50
C GLN A 29 -7.19 -5.67 13.59
N GLY A 30 -8.52 -5.66 13.50
CA GLY A 30 -9.42 -5.09 14.47
C GLY A 30 -9.55 -3.56 14.39
N PRO A 31 -10.58 -3.01 15.05
CA PRO A 31 -10.93 -1.58 14.95
C PRO A 31 -9.85 -0.67 15.52
N ASN A 32 -9.14 -1.08 16.58
CA ASN A 32 -8.05 -0.30 17.17
C ASN A 32 -6.90 -0.07 16.19
N TYR A 33 -6.53 -1.10 15.43
CA TYR A 33 -5.47 -0.98 14.44
C TYR A 33 -5.92 -0.10 13.27
N ALA A 34 -7.16 -0.29 12.79
CA ALA A 34 -7.72 0.55 11.74
C ALA A 34 -7.73 2.03 12.14
N LEU A 35 -8.18 2.34 13.36
CA LEU A 35 -8.15 3.68 13.92
C LEU A 35 -6.72 4.22 14.01
N ALA A 36 -5.77 3.46 14.56
CA ALA A 36 -4.39 3.89 14.68
C ALA A 36 -3.76 4.26 13.32
N LYS A 37 -3.98 3.43 12.28
CA LYS A 37 -3.52 3.73 10.92
C LYS A 37 -4.19 4.96 10.31
N ARG A 38 -5.48 5.17 10.59
CA ARG A 38 -6.20 6.35 10.12
C ARG A 38 -5.70 7.62 10.81
N LEU A 39 -5.51 7.58 12.13
CA LEU A 39 -4.92 8.67 12.91
C LEU A 39 -3.51 9.01 12.44
N GLN A 40 -2.67 8.01 12.16
CA GLN A 40 -1.33 8.23 11.62
C GLN A 40 -1.37 9.03 10.31
N ARG A 41 -2.23 8.64 9.36
CA ARG A 41 -2.40 9.37 8.09
C ARG A 41 -2.99 10.76 8.29
N TRP A 42 -3.99 10.90 9.15
CA TRP A 42 -4.60 12.20 9.42
C TRP A 42 -3.60 13.19 10.01
N ARG A 43 -2.80 12.75 11.00
CA ARG A 43 -1.72 13.59 11.56
C ARG A 43 -0.68 13.98 10.53
N ALA A 44 -0.34 13.11 9.59
CA ALA A 44 0.59 13.42 8.51
C ALA A 44 0.05 14.53 7.59
N ILE A 45 -1.24 14.47 7.23
CA ILE A 45 -1.89 15.54 6.44
C ILE A 45 -1.88 16.86 7.20
N VAL A 46 -2.33 16.87 8.46
CA VAL A 46 -2.41 18.08 9.28
C VAL A 46 -1.02 18.69 9.54
N ALA A 47 -0.01 17.86 9.82
CA ALA A 47 1.36 18.30 10.01
C ALA A 47 1.92 18.99 8.76
N ARG A 48 1.69 18.39 7.59
CA ARG A 48 2.14 18.94 6.31
C ARG A 48 1.42 20.25 5.97
N ASP A 49 0.11 20.29 6.15
CA ASP A 49 -0.70 21.51 5.98
C ASP A 49 -0.20 22.64 6.89
N GLY A 50 0.23 22.31 8.11
CA GLY A 50 0.91 23.22 9.03
C GLY A 50 2.36 23.59 8.66
N GLY A 51 2.82 23.27 7.45
CA GLY A 51 4.14 23.64 6.95
C GLY A 51 5.29 22.72 7.37
N GLN A 52 5.00 21.52 7.87
CA GLN A 52 6.05 20.55 8.24
C GLN A 52 6.40 19.64 7.05
N LEU A 53 7.68 19.27 6.94
CA LEU A 53 8.10 18.18 6.05
C LEU A 53 7.61 16.85 6.63
N VAL A 54 6.91 16.06 5.80
CA VAL A 54 6.32 14.79 6.23
C VAL A 54 6.66 13.66 5.25
N SER A 55 7.58 12.77 5.65
CA SER A 55 7.89 11.52 4.94
C SER A 55 7.02 10.39 5.47
N LEU A 56 6.00 9.98 4.71
CA LEU A 56 5.14 8.84 5.03
C LEU A 56 4.77 8.05 3.78
N ASN A 57 5.64 7.12 3.39
CA ASN A 57 5.48 6.33 2.17
C ASN A 57 4.68 5.04 2.40
N VAL A 58 3.90 4.65 1.39
CA VAL A 58 3.31 3.31 1.31
C VAL A 58 4.40 2.34 0.87
N ALA A 59 4.73 1.40 1.76
CA ALA A 59 5.72 0.35 1.52
C ALA A 59 5.09 -0.91 0.90
N PRO A 60 5.87 -1.71 0.16
CA PRO A 60 5.34 -2.91 -0.46
C PRO A 60 5.20 -4.06 0.55
N ALA A 61 4.41 -5.07 0.18
CA ALA A 61 4.38 -6.33 0.90
C ALA A 61 5.80 -6.92 0.97
N THR A 62 6.23 -7.34 2.16
CA THR A 62 7.62 -7.77 2.40
C THR A 62 7.65 -9.11 3.13
N ARG A 63 8.46 -10.06 2.67
CA ARG A 63 8.62 -11.40 3.29
C ARG A 63 9.43 -11.35 4.60
N THR A 64 8.94 -10.62 5.59
CA THR A 64 9.59 -10.54 6.91
C THR A 64 9.30 -11.80 7.74
N ARG A 65 10.21 -12.13 8.67
CA ARG A 65 10.06 -13.27 9.59
C ARG A 65 8.71 -13.23 10.35
N SER A 66 8.28 -12.04 10.76
CA SER A 66 7.02 -11.85 11.49
C SER A 66 5.77 -12.15 10.67
N VAL A 67 5.85 -12.04 9.34
CA VAL A 67 4.77 -12.39 8.43
C VAL A 67 4.82 -13.86 8.06
N VAL A 68 5.98 -14.36 7.62
CA VAL A 68 6.10 -15.74 7.10
C VAL A 68 6.01 -16.83 8.18
N LYS A 69 6.12 -16.46 9.47
CA LYS A 69 5.85 -17.40 10.57
C LYS A 69 4.39 -17.89 10.60
N ASN A 70 3.46 -17.11 10.04
CA ASN A 70 2.09 -17.53 9.83
C ASN A 70 1.99 -18.29 8.50
N ARG A 71 1.65 -19.59 8.56
CA ARG A 71 1.62 -20.47 7.37
C ARG A 71 0.66 -19.99 6.29
N ALA A 72 -0.49 -19.43 6.65
CA ALA A 72 -1.48 -18.92 5.70
C ALA A 72 -0.96 -17.67 4.97
N LEU A 73 -0.36 -16.73 5.70
CA LEU A 73 0.25 -15.54 5.11
C LEU A 73 1.46 -15.90 4.23
N ALA A 74 2.28 -16.86 4.66
CA ALA A 74 3.40 -17.36 3.87
C ALA A 74 2.93 -17.95 2.53
N ALA A 75 1.86 -18.74 2.54
CA ALA A 75 1.29 -19.31 1.32
C ALA A 75 0.69 -18.22 0.42
N ALA A 76 -0.08 -17.28 0.98
CA ALA A 76 -0.61 -16.15 0.21
C ALA A 76 0.51 -15.33 -0.47
N TYR A 77 1.63 -15.09 0.22
CA TYR A 77 2.79 -14.37 -0.34
C TYR A 77 3.56 -15.16 -1.40
N ALA A 78 3.49 -16.50 -1.38
CA ALA A 78 4.03 -17.35 -2.43
C ALA A 78 3.16 -17.29 -3.70
N GLY A 79 1.83 -17.23 -3.55
CA GLY A 79 0.89 -17.13 -4.67
C GLY A 79 0.68 -15.73 -5.23
N ALA A 80 1.07 -14.67 -4.49
CA ALA A 80 0.80 -13.27 -4.84
C ALA A 80 1.26 -12.86 -6.26
N GLY A 81 2.38 -13.40 -6.72
CA GLY A 81 2.92 -13.09 -8.05
C GLY A 81 1.99 -13.48 -9.20
N GLN A 82 1.14 -14.50 -9.02
CA GLN A 82 0.15 -14.91 -10.03
C GLN A 82 -0.95 -13.86 -10.25
N PHE A 83 -1.10 -12.91 -9.32
CA PHE A 83 -2.04 -11.80 -9.39
C PHE A 83 -1.35 -10.46 -9.69
N GLY A 84 -0.10 -10.48 -10.16
CA GLY A 84 0.68 -9.27 -10.44
C GLY A 84 1.13 -8.51 -9.19
N ILE A 85 1.08 -9.15 -8.01
CA ILE A 85 1.49 -8.56 -6.74
C ILE A 85 2.91 -9.03 -6.41
N GLU A 86 3.83 -8.09 -6.35
CA GLU A 86 5.20 -8.34 -5.95
C GLU A 86 5.35 -8.29 -4.44
N VAL A 87 5.90 -9.36 -3.87
CA VAL A 87 6.32 -9.40 -2.48
C VAL A 87 7.84 -9.31 -2.43
N PHE A 88 8.34 -8.29 -1.77
CA PHE A 88 9.74 -7.92 -1.76
C PHE A 88 10.54 -8.71 -0.71
N ALA A 89 11.82 -8.91 -0.98
CA ALA A 89 12.76 -9.31 0.05
C ALA A 89 12.94 -8.17 1.08
N PRO A 90 13.17 -8.47 2.37
CA PRO A 90 13.36 -7.43 3.39
C PRO A 90 14.48 -6.44 3.08
N SER A 91 15.61 -6.91 2.54
CA SER A 91 16.72 -6.04 2.14
C SER A 91 16.30 -5.06 1.04
N THR A 92 15.62 -5.55 0.00
CA THR A 92 15.12 -4.72 -1.10
C THR A 92 14.13 -3.67 -0.61
N ALA A 93 13.16 -4.07 0.22
CA ALA A 93 12.20 -3.13 0.81
C ALA A 93 12.93 -2.06 1.66
N ASN A 94 13.90 -2.46 2.49
CA ASN A 94 14.67 -1.53 3.30
C ASN A 94 15.44 -0.52 2.43
N THR A 95 16.13 -0.99 1.39
CA THR A 95 16.87 -0.11 0.46
C THR A 95 15.93 0.87 -0.24
N LEU A 96 14.77 0.40 -0.72
CA LEU A 96 13.79 1.25 -1.39
C LEU A 96 13.22 2.31 -0.45
N MET A 97 12.81 1.92 0.77
CA MET A 97 12.25 2.87 1.73
C MET A 97 13.30 3.88 2.22
N ALA A 98 14.57 3.48 2.32
CA ALA A 98 15.67 4.39 2.61
C ALA A 98 15.91 5.39 1.48
N ALA A 99 15.87 4.93 0.22
CA ALA A 99 16.00 5.81 -0.94
C ALA A 99 14.85 6.81 -1.03
N LEU A 100 13.61 6.37 -0.76
CA LEU A 100 12.45 7.27 -0.69
C LEU A 100 12.58 8.30 0.43
N LEU A 101 13.05 7.91 1.62
CA LEU A 101 13.33 8.87 2.69
C LEU A 101 14.37 9.92 2.26
N VAL A 102 15.43 9.52 1.57
CA VAL A 102 16.43 10.46 1.04
C VAL A 102 15.80 11.40 0.01
N ARG A 103 14.96 10.88 -0.90
CA ARG A 103 14.21 11.72 -1.85
C ARG A 103 13.34 12.72 -1.11
N ASP A 104 12.54 12.28 -0.15
CA ASP A 104 11.61 13.14 0.60
C ASP A 104 12.30 14.27 1.35
N LEU A 105 13.54 14.04 1.80
CA LEU A 105 14.34 15.04 2.51
C LEU A 105 15.11 16.00 1.57
N ARG A 106 15.31 15.64 0.31
CA ARG A 106 16.25 16.33 -0.60
C ARG A 106 15.63 16.89 -1.86
N ASP A 107 14.51 16.32 -2.31
CA ASP A 107 13.80 16.72 -3.51
C ASP A 107 12.76 17.79 -3.18
N PRO A 108 12.94 19.05 -3.61
CA PRO A 108 11.97 20.11 -3.37
C PRO A 108 10.60 19.84 -4.01
N GLN A 109 10.53 18.94 -5.01
CA GLN A 109 9.30 18.53 -5.67
C GLN A 109 8.65 17.31 -5.02
N SER A 110 9.27 16.68 -4.01
CA SER A 110 8.62 15.57 -3.30
C SER A 110 7.32 16.04 -2.65
N ALA A 111 6.30 15.16 -2.68
CA ALA A 111 5.05 15.38 -1.98
C ALA A 111 5.26 15.61 -0.46
N SER A 112 6.38 15.15 0.11
CA SER A 112 6.75 15.40 1.51
C SER A 112 7.09 16.85 1.83
N ASN A 113 7.54 17.63 0.85
CA ASN A 113 7.85 19.04 1.03
C ASN A 113 6.54 19.85 1.11
N PRO A 114 6.25 20.58 2.20
CA PRO A 114 5.01 21.37 2.33
C PRO A 114 4.88 22.47 1.28
N ALA A 115 5.98 22.96 0.70
CA ALA A 115 5.96 23.96 -0.36
C ALA A 115 5.56 23.40 -1.74
N ALA A 116 5.63 22.07 -1.93
CA ALA A 116 5.16 21.45 -3.16
C ALA A 116 3.62 21.46 -3.19
N ALA A 117 3.03 21.89 -4.30
CA ALA A 117 1.58 21.82 -4.48
C ALA A 117 1.14 20.35 -4.63
N LEU A 118 0.10 19.96 -3.89
CA LEU A 118 -0.58 18.69 -4.07
C LEU A 118 -1.94 18.96 -4.70
N HIS A 119 -2.35 18.07 -5.59
CA HIS A 119 -3.69 18.11 -6.18
C HIS A 119 -4.73 17.65 -5.17
N ASN A 120 -4.43 16.57 -4.45
CA ASN A 120 -5.22 16.06 -3.36
C ASN A 120 -4.34 15.80 -2.11
N PRO A 121 -4.80 16.02 -0.87
CA PRO A 121 -4.03 15.67 0.32
C PRO A 121 -3.56 14.21 0.38
N MET A 122 -4.26 13.29 -0.30
CA MET A 122 -3.89 11.88 -0.41
C MET A 122 -2.68 11.63 -1.30
N ASP A 123 -2.30 12.59 -2.16
CA ASP A 123 -1.09 12.50 -3.00
C ASP A 123 0.18 12.40 -2.16
N LEU A 124 0.15 12.93 -0.93
CA LEU A 124 1.19 12.74 0.08
C LEU A 124 1.58 11.27 0.27
N PHE A 125 0.61 10.36 0.10
CA PHE A 125 0.83 8.92 0.25
C PHE A 125 0.92 8.18 -1.07
N ALA A 126 0.38 8.76 -2.15
CA ALA A 126 0.21 8.09 -3.43
C ALA A 126 1.36 8.36 -4.41
N ASP A 127 1.94 9.57 -4.41
CA ASP A 127 2.96 9.98 -5.41
C ASP A 127 4.14 9.01 -5.47
N ALA A 128 4.75 8.73 -4.32
CA ALA A 128 5.93 7.88 -4.20
C ALA A 128 5.60 6.45 -3.74
N ALA A 129 4.32 6.06 -3.76
CA ALA A 129 3.88 4.78 -3.21
C ALA A 129 4.53 3.60 -3.93
N ASN A 130 5.18 2.72 -3.18
CA ASN A 130 5.48 1.39 -3.67
C ASN A 130 4.44 0.40 -3.10
N HIS A 131 3.34 0.26 -3.83
CA HIS A 131 2.24 -0.63 -3.46
C HIS A 131 2.43 -2.08 -3.97
N GLY A 132 3.59 -2.43 -4.52
CA GLY A 132 3.91 -3.79 -4.99
C GLY A 132 2.91 -4.35 -6.02
N GLY A 133 2.28 -3.50 -6.83
CA GLY A 133 1.28 -3.92 -7.82
C GLY A 133 -0.17 -3.99 -7.32
N ILE A 134 -0.42 -3.93 -6.00
CA ILE A 134 -1.77 -4.06 -5.42
C ILE A 134 -2.80 -3.08 -6.02
N TRP A 135 -2.47 -1.79 -6.16
CA TRP A 135 -3.37 -0.79 -6.74
C TRP A 135 -3.54 -0.91 -8.27
N ARG A 136 -2.73 -1.75 -8.93
CA ARG A 136 -2.85 -2.01 -10.37
C ARG A 136 -3.48 -3.37 -10.66
N ALA A 137 -3.77 -4.16 -9.63
CA ALA A 137 -4.40 -5.47 -9.79
C ALA A 137 -5.84 -5.29 -10.29
N ALA A 138 -6.29 -6.18 -11.17
CA ALA A 138 -7.67 -6.16 -11.67
C ALA A 138 -8.68 -6.56 -10.59
N TYR A 139 -8.23 -7.39 -9.64
CA TYR A 139 -9.08 -7.96 -8.61
C TYR A 139 -8.72 -7.43 -7.22
N GLU A 140 -9.74 -7.27 -6.40
CA GLU A 140 -9.59 -6.90 -5.01
C GLU A 140 -8.74 -7.95 -4.27
N PRO A 141 -7.65 -7.56 -3.59
CA PRO A 141 -6.75 -8.51 -2.92
C PRO A 141 -7.48 -9.48 -1.99
N ARG A 142 -8.54 -9.03 -1.30
CA ARG A 142 -9.35 -9.85 -0.41
C ARG A 142 -10.10 -10.97 -1.14
N SER A 143 -10.56 -10.72 -2.37
CA SER A 143 -11.27 -11.72 -3.18
C SER A 143 -10.34 -12.81 -3.71
N VAL A 144 -9.06 -12.47 -3.97
CA VAL A 144 -8.06 -13.41 -4.49
C VAL A 144 -7.20 -14.06 -3.41
N LEU A 145 -7.14 -13.52 -2.19
CA LEU A 145 -6.22 -13.97 -1.14
C LEU A 145 -6.39 -15.45 -0.79
N SER A 146 -7.64 -15.91 -0.72
CA SER A 146 -8.00 -17.31 -0.44
C SER A 146 -7.45 -18.25 -1.51
N LEU A 147 -7.59 -17.86 -2.77
CA LEU A 147 -7.09 -18.63 -3.92
C LEU A 147 -5.57 -18.56 -4.02
N ALA A 148 -4.98 -17.39 -3.79
CA ALA A 148 -3.52 -17.19 -3.71
C ALA A 148 -2.90 -18.06 -2.60
N ALA A 149 -3.56 -18.20 -1.45
CA ALA A 149 -3.12 -19.07 -0.37
C ALA A 149 -3.16 -20.56 -0.79
N VAL A 150 -4.22 -21.01 -1.46
CA VAL A 150 -4.34 -22.38 -1.97
C VAL A 150 -3.26 -22.66 -3.03
N LEU A 151 -3.11 -21.79 -4.02
CA LEU A 151 -2.08 -21.90 -5.06
C LEU A 151 -0.67 -21.88 -4.47
N GLY A 152 -0.44 -21.04 -3.46
CA GLY A 152 0.83 -20.97 -2.74
C GLY A 152 1.18 -22.24 -1.96
N LEU A 153 0.20 -23.04 -1.53
CA LEU A 153 0.47 -24.36 -0.94
C LEU A 153 1.04 -25.34 -1.96
N PHE A 154 0.59 -25.28 -3.22
CA PHE A 154 1.12 -26.11 -4.30
C PHE A 154 2.53 -25.66 -4.73
N VAL A 155 2.77 -24.34 -4.78
CA VAL A 155 4.11 -23.79 -5.08
C VAL A 155 5.13 -24.11 -3.99
N ARG A 156 4.69 -24.23 -2.72
CA ARG A 156 5.58 -24.55 -1.59
C ARG A 156 5.96 -26.03 -1.50
N ASN A 157 5.21 -26.90 -2.19
CA ASN A 157 5.40 -28.35 -2.18
C ASN A 157 6.02 -28.89 -3.49
N ALA A 158 6.39 -28.00 -4.42
CA ALA A 158 7.19 -28.29 -5.61
C ALA A 158 8.63 -27.83 -5.37
#